data_AF-A0A2V8P7P5-F1
#
_entry.id   AF-A0A2V8P7P5-F1
#
_cell.length_a   1.000
_cell.length_b   1.000
_cell.length_c   1.000
_cell.angle_alpha   90.00
_cell.angle_beta   90.00
_cell.angle_gamma   90.00
#
_symmetry.space_group_name_H-M   'P 1'
#
loop_
_entity.id
_entity.type
_entity.pdbx_description
1 polymer ?
#
loop_
_entity_poly.entity_id
_entity_poly.type
_entity_poly.pdbx_seq_one_letter_code
_entity_poly.pdbx_strand_id
1 'polypeptide(L)'
;MKRALRPCLFLWVGIIAMGFPVLAHHGSRISYDMTKMVTVKGVIKEVHFVNPHVYFTFEVKDDQGHVTEWGAETDPPITMIDRYGWSRSYLKAGDEVTVTVWPSKVGAPRGFLAKLVTADGKVTDHTQQLPPQ
;
A
#
# COMPACT_ATOMS: atom_id res chain seq x y z
N MET A 1 6.62 -34.02 63.26
CA MET A 1 7.14 -34.42 61.94
C MET A 1 6.41 -33.61 60.87
N LYS A 2 7.07 -32.60 60.28
CA LYS A 2 6.46 -31.70 59.28
C LYS A 2 6.80 -32.20 57.88
N ARG A 3 5.80 -32.54 57.07
CA ARG A 3 6.00 -32.98 55.68
C ARG A 3 6.39 -31.77 54.83
N ALA A 4 7.59 -31.80 54.24
CA ALA A 4 8.07 -30.76 53.35
C ALA A 4 7.30 -30.81 52.01
N LEU A 5 6.75 -29.67 51.61
CA LEU A 5 6.06 -29.47 50.36
C LEU A 5 7.08 -29.53 49.21
N ARG A 6 6.84 -30.40 48.22
CA ARG A 6 7.73 -30.62 47.06
C ARG A 6 7.80 -29.36 46.19
N PRO A 7 8.97 -28.72 45.98
CA PRO A 7 9.11 -27.59 45.08
C PRO A 7 9.38 -28.13 43.67
N CYS A 8 8.36 -28.71 43.02
CA CYS A 8 8.54 -29.22 41.66
C CYS A 8 7.48 -28.71 40.67
N LEU A 9 6.43 -28.03 41.14
CA LEU A 9 5.36 -27.54 40.29
C LEU A 9 5.44 -26.03 39.97
N PHE A 10 6.43 -25.31 40.50
CA PHE A 10 6.58 -23.87 40.26
C PHE A 10 7.49 -23.52 39.08
N LEU A 11 8.33 -24.47 38.59
CA LEU A 11 9.23 -24.19 37.47
C LEU A 11 8.58 -24.31 36.08
N TRP A 12 7.45 -25.02 35.96
CA TRP A 12 6.81 -25.28 34.66
C TRP A 12 5.80 -24.20 34.24
N VAL A 13 5.25 -23.43 35.18
CA VAL A 13 4.27 -22.36 34.89
C VAL A 13 4.95 -21.06 34.43
N GLY A 14 6.24 -20.89 34.70
CA GLY A 14 6.99 -19.67 34.35
C GLY A 14 7.44 -19.56 32.88
N ILE A 15 7.35 -20.63 32.08
CA ILE A 15 7.96 -20.68 30.72
C ILE A 15 6.95 -20.40 29.60
N ILE A 16 5.64 -20.46 29.84
CA ILE A 16 4.62 -20.37 28.76
C ILE A 16 4.29 -18.90 28.36
N ALA A 17 4.83 -17.90 29.06
CA ALA A 17 4.55 -16.49 28.76
C ALA A 17 5.61 -15.79 27.87
N MET A 18 6.53 -16.52 27.23
CA MET A 18 7.36 -15.98 26.15
C MET A 18 6.52 -15.87 24.87
N GLY A 19 5.62 -14.88 24.82
CA GLY A 19 4.99 -14.46 23.58
C GLY A 19 6.07 -13.98 22.61
N PHE A 20 6.40 -14.80 21.60
CA PHE A 20 7.25 -14.36 20.51
C PHE A 20 6.57 -13.19 19.80
N PRO A 21 7.29 -12.10 19.46
CA PRO A 21 6.73 -11.07 18.60
C PRO A 21 6.42 -11.71 17.25
N VAL A 22 5.13 -11.89 16.95
CA VAL A 22 4.69 -12.27 15.62
C VAL A 22 4.86 -11.03 14.75
N LEU A 23 5.85 -11.05 13.85
CA LEU A 23 6.07 -10.02 12.84
C LEU A 23 4.91 -10.04 11.82
N ALA A 24 3.76 -9.49 12.20
CA ALA A 24 2.65 -9.28 11.29
C ALA A 24 2.97 -8.10 10.36
N HIS A 25 3.71 -8.35 9.28
CA HIS A 25 4.02 -7.37 8.24
C HIS A 25 2.90 -7.33 7.19
N HIS A 26 1.65 -7.07 7.59
CA HIS A 26 0.55 -6.96 6.62
C HIS A 26 0.66 -5.66 5.82
N GLY A 27 1.61 -5.62 4.88
CA GLY A 27 1.68 -4.58 3.87
C GLY A 27 0.50 -4.71 2.91
N SER A 28 -0.05 -3.59 2.48
CA SER A 28 -1.22 -3.54 1.60
C SER A 28 -1.05 -4.30 0.28
N ARG A 29 0.21 -4.50 -0.17
CA ARG A 29 0.59 -5.27 -1.37
C ARG A 29 0.00 -6.68 -1.45
N ILE A 30 -0.30 -7.34 -0.33
CA ILE A 30 -0.88 -8.69 -0.34
C ILE A 30 -2.24 -8.76 -1.05
N SER A 31 -2.97 -7.64 -1.07
CA SER A 31 -4.29 -7.50 -1.71
C SER A 31 -4.22 -7.35 -3.23
N TYR A 32 -3.02 -7.21 -3.80
CA TYR A 32 -2.80 -6.85 -5.20
C TYR A 32 -2.04 -7.93 -5.96
N ASP A 33 -2.39 -8.11 -7.23
CA ASP A 33 -1.69 -9.02 -8.14
C ASP A 33 -0.41 -8.37 -8.64
N MET A 34 0.70 -8.62 -7.94
CA MET A 34 2.02 -8.05 -8.24
C MET A 34 2.62 -8.58 -9.55
N THR A 35 1.99 -9.56 -10.20
CA THR A 35 2.44 -10.14 -11.47
C THR A 35 1.86 -9.43 -12.70
N LYS A 36 0.90 -8.53 -12.50
CA LYS A 36 0.19 -7.83 -13.58
C LYS A 36 0.26 -6.33 -13.37
N MET A 37 0.25 -5.60 -14.48
CA MET A 37 0.12 -4.15 -14.47
C MET A 37 -1.05 -3.72 -15.34
N VAL A 38 -1.85 -2.81 -14.81
CA VAL A 38 -2.95 -2.15 -15.54
C VAL A 38 -2.65 -0.67 -15.60
N THR A 39 -2.65 -0.11 -16.80
CA THR A 39 -2.43 1.33 -17.04
C THR A 39 -3.73 1.98 -17.47
N VAL A 40 -4.10 3.07 -16.79
CA VAL A 40 -5.28 3.86 -17.06
C VAL A 40 -4.93 5.35 -17.05
N LYS A 41 -5.68 6.14 -17.81
CA LYS A 41 -5.59 7.61 -17.80
C LYS A 41 -6.81 8.19 -17.13
N GLY A 42 -6.62 9.20 -16.29
CA GLY A 42 -7.72 9.81 -15.58
C GLY A 42 -7.37 11.16 -14.98
N VAL A 43 -8.34 11.71 -14.27
CA VAL A 43 -8.24 13.00 -13.58
C VAL A 43 -8.33 12.78 -12.09
N ILE A 44 -7.36 13.28 -11.32
CA ILE A 44 -7.36 13.15 -9.85
C ILE A 44 -8.63 13.78 -9.28
N LYS A 45 -9.29 13.03 -8.40
CA LYS A 45 -10.49 13.47 -7.68
C LYS A 45 -10.17 13.86 -6.25
N GLU A 46 -9.46 13.01 -5.53
CA GLU A 46 -9.08 13.25 -4.14
C GLU A 46 -7.70 12.65 -3.81
N VAL A 47 -6.97 13.28 -2.89
CA VAL A 47 -5.66 12.82 -2.41
C VAL A 47 -5.64 12.84 -0.88
N HIS A 48 -5.41 11.67 -0.29
CA HIS A 48 -5.23 11.43 1.14
C HIS A 48 -3.73 11.26 1.43
N PHE A 49 -3.05 12.36 1.75
CA PHE A 49 -1.63 12.35 2.10
C PHE A 49 -1.43 12.13 3.60
N VAL A 50 -1.74 10.92 4.08
CA VAL A 50 -1.73 10.54 5.50
C VAL A 50 -1.05 9.18 5.70
N ASN A 51 -0.72 8.84 6.95
CA ASN A 51 -0.26 7.49 7.28
C ASN A 51 -1.46 6.52 7.35
N PRO A 52 -1.30 5.21 7.02
CA PRO A 52 -0.03 4.52 6.70
C PRO A 52 0.38 4.57 5.23
N HIS A 53 -0.48 4.99 4.31
CA HIS A 53 -0.21 5.05 2.87
C HIS A 53 -0.78 6.35 2.30
N VAL A 54 -0.06 6.98 1.36
CA VAL A 54 -0.72 7.98 0.51
C VAL A 54 -1.70 7.22 -0.38
N TYR A 55 -2.94 7.71 -0.42
CA TYR A 55 -3.99 7.15 -1.25
C TYR A 55 -4.61 8.26 -2.09
N PHE A 56 -4.97 7.98 -3.33
CA PHE A 56 -5.68 8.94 -4.16
C PHE A 56 -6.72 8.23 -5.03
N THR A 57 -7.79 8.96 -5.34
CA THR A 57 -8.81 8.52 -6.30
C THR A 57 -8.77 9.37 -7.55
N PHE A 58 -9.20 8.79 -8.66
CA PHE A 58 -9.20 9.46 -9.96
C PHE A 58 -10.28 8.90 -10.87
N GLU A 59 -10.81 9.74 -11.73
CA GLU A 59 -11.89 9.40 -12.64
C GLU A 59 -11.32 8.99 -14.00
N VAL A 60 -11.64 7.77 -14.43
CA VAL A 60 -11.25 7.21 -15.73
C VAL A 60 -12.47 7.20 -16.61
N LYS A 61 -12.38 7.83 -17.77
CA LYS A 61 -13.44 7.86 -18.78
C LYS A 61 -13.11 6.88 -19.90
N ASP A 62 -14.05 5.99 -20.23
CA ASP A 62 -13.90 5.08 -21.37
C ASP A 62 -14.34 5.74 -22.69
N ASP A 63 -14.15 5.01 -23.80
CA ASP A 63 -14.51 5.48 -25.15
C ASP A 63 -16.02 5.67 -25.34
N GLN A 64 -16.84 5.07 -24.48
CA GLN A 64 -18.30 5.19 -24.47
C GLN A 64 -18.76 6.36 -23.57
N GLY A 65 -17.84 7.01 -22.88
CA GLY A 65 -18.07 8.12 -21.99
C GLY A 65 -18.48 7.74 -20.57
N HIS A 66 -18.48 6.45 -20.22
CA HIS A 66 -18.70 6.02 -18.84
C HIS A 66 -17.51 6.41 -17.97
N VAL A 67 -17.80 6.89 -16.77
CA VAL A 67 -16.81 7.29 -15.79
C VAL A 67 -16.74 6.23 -14.69
N THR A 68 -15.54 5.69 -14.47
CA THR A 68 -15.24 4.80 -13.35
C THR A 68 -14.27 5.48 -12.41
N GLU A 69 -14.61 5.55 -11.13
CA GLU A 69 -13.67 6.00 -10.10
C GLU A 69 -12.69 4.87 -9.78
N TRP A 70 -11.41 5.17 -9.93
CA TRP A 70 -10.30 4.31 -9.57
C TRP A 70 -9.63 4.78 -8.29
N GLY A 71 -9.06 3.84 -7.53
CA GLY A 71 -8.23 4.11 -6.36
C GLY A 71 -6.80 3.61 -6.51
N ALA A 72 -5.82 4.38 -6.06
CA ALA A 72 -4.43 3.93 -5.98
C ALA A 72 -3.85 4.24 -4.61
N GLU A 73 -3.20 3.26 -3.99
CA GLU A 73 -2.38 3.47 -2.79
C GLU A 73 -0.88 3.35 -3.11
N THR A 74 -0.04 4.02 -2.33
CA THR A 74 1.41 4.06 -2.51
C THR A 74 2.13 3.55 -1.26
N ASP A 75 3.47 3.73 -1.20
CA ASP A 75 4.21 3.60 0.05
C ASP A 75 3.83 4.71 1.06
N PRO A 76 4.24 4.60 2.34
CA PRO A 76 3.95 5.61 3.35
C PRO A 76 4.47 7.01 2.97
N PRO A 77 3.83 8.10 3.48
CA PRO A 77 4.22 9.48 3.20
C PRO A 77 5.73 9.76 3.26
N ILE A 78 6.43 9.23 4.28
CA ILE A 78 7.87 9.44 4.42
C ILE A 78 8.68 8.85 3.26
N THR A 79 8.30 7.66 2.77
CA THR A 79 8.94 7.05 1.60
C THR A 79 8.64 7.83 0.33
N MET A 80 7.41 8.33 0.18
CA MET A 80 7.01 9.14 -0.96
C MET A 80 7.78 10.47 -1.01
N ILE A 81 7.99 11.10 0.14
CA ILE A 81 8.80 12.32 0.27
C ILE A 81 10.27 12.00 -0.08
N ASP A 82 10.89 11.07 0.64
CA ASP A 82 12.33 10.88 0.62
C ASP A 82 12.85 10.26 -0.69
N ARG A 83 12.07 9.36 -1.29
CA ARG A 83 12.50 8.61 -2.50
C ARG A 83 11.94 9.16 -3.79
N TYR A 84 10.76 9.76 -3.73
CA TYR A 84 10.00 10.15 -4.92
C TYR A 84 9.74 11.66 -4.99
N GLY A 85 10.16 12.43 -3.98
CA GLY A 85 10.04 13.89 -3.97
C GLY A 85 8.60 14.37 -3.87
N TRP A 86 7.67 13.55 -3.37
CA TRP A 86 6.28 13.96 -3.21
C TRP A 86 6.17 15.01 -2.11
N SER A 87 5.55 16.15 -2.43
CA SER A 87 4.95 17.03 -1.44
C SER A 87 3.46 16.69 -1.27
N ARG A 88 2.80 17.29 -0.27
CA ARG A 88 1.34 17.20 -0.13
C ARG A 88 0.56 17.76 -1.34
N SER A 89 1.23 18.56 -2.18
CA SER A 89 0.69 19.15 -3.40
C SER A 89 1.24 18.51 -4.68
N TYR A 90 1.93 17.37 -4.58
CA TYR A 90 2.47 16.66 -5.74
C TYR A 90 1.36 16.22 -6.70
N LEU A 91 0.23 15.79 -6.14
CA LEU A 91 -1.04 15.58 -6.82
C LEU A 91 -2.11 16.48 -6.18
N LYS A 92 -3.02 17.00 -6.99
CA LYS A 92 -4.22 17.74 -6.57
C LYS A 92 -5.42 17.36 -7.43
N ALA A 93 -6.61 17.59 -6.91
CA ALA A 93 -7.84 17.41 -7.68
C ALA A 93 -7.77 18.21 -9.00
N GLY A 94 -8.19 17.58 -10.10
CA GLY A 94 -8.14 18.14 -11.45
C GLY A 94 -6.85 17.84 -12.23
N ASP A 95 -5.83 17.26 -11.61
CA ASP A 95 -4.61 16.87 -12.35
C ASP A 95 -4.88 15.70 -13.29
N GLU A 96 -4.44 15.82 -14.55
CA GLU A 96 -4.41 14.71 -15.49
C GLU A 96 -3.20 13.81 -15.22
N VAL A 97 -3.47 12.51 -15.14
CA VAL A 97 -2.47 11.49 -14.80
C VAL A 97 -2.62 10.25 -15.66
N THR A 98 -1.48 9.62 -15.95
CA THR A 98 -1.41 8.23 -16.38
C THR A 98 -0.94 7.39 -15.20
N VAL A 99 -1.78 6.47 -14.75
CA VAL A 99 -1.55 5.65 -13.57
C VAL A 99 -1.43 4.18 -13.99
N THR A 100 -0.31 3.57 -13.65
CA THR A 100 -0.10 2.12 -13.74
C THR A 100 -0.16 1.52 -12.34
N VAL A 101 -0.96 0.49 -12.16
CA VAL A 101 -1.11 -0.19 -10.86
C VAL A 101 -0.89 -1.69 -10.97
N TRP A 102 -0.45 -2.29 -9.87
CA TRP A 102 -0.72 -3.70 -9.58
C TRP A 102 -2.17 -3.82 -9.10
N PRO A 103 -3.07 -4.45 -9.89
CA PRO A 103 -4.51 -4.36 -9.66
C PRO A 103 -4.97 -5.22 -8.48
N SER A 104 -6.13 -4.90 -7.93
CA SER A 104 -6.78 -5.68 -6.88
C SER A 104 -6.98 -7.13 -7.32
N LYS A 105 -6.65 -8.10 -6.46
CA LYS A 105 -6.88 -9.53 -6.71
C LYS A 105 -8.36 -9.89 -6.87
N VAL A 106 -9.27 -9.06 -6.32
CA VAL A 106 -10.72 -9.29 -6.37
C VAL A 106 -11.42 -8.47 -7.45
N GLY A 107 -10.66 -7.79 -8.34
CA GLY A 107 -11.20 -7.12 -9.51
C GLY A 107 -11.84 -5.74 -9.26
N ALA A 108 -11.74 -5.19 -8.05
CA ALA A 108 -12.14 -3.82 -7.78
C ALA A 108 -11.26 -2.84 -8.61
N PRO A 109 -11.79 -1.67 -9.05
CA PRO A 109 -11.04 -0.64 -9.79
C PRO A 109 -10.06 0.09 -8.87
N ARG A 110 -9.10 -0.64 -8.32
CA ARG A 110 -8.07 -0.12 -7.43
C ARG A 110 -6.80 -0.95 -7.53
N GLY A 111 -5.69 -0.34 -7.13
CA GLY A 111 -4.41 -1.03 -7.15
C GLY A 111 -3.36 -0.39 -6.24
N PHE A 112 -2.25 -1.09 -6.08
CA PHE A 112 -1.03 -0.49 -5.55
C PHE A 112 -0.28 0.21 -6.69
N LEU A 113 0.19 1.43 -6.47
CA LEU A 113 0.86 2.23 -7.48
C LEU A 113 2.15 1.55 -7.95
N ALA A 114 2.20 1.19 -9.24
CA ALA A 114 3.39 0.71 -9.90
C ALA A 114 4.14 1.87 -10.57
N LYS A 115 3.41 2.76 -11.25
CA LYS A 115 3.97 3.95 -11.90
C LYS A 115 2.94 5.06 -12.01
N LEU A 116 3.37 6.31 -11.85
CA LEU A 116 2.58 7.51 -12.09
C LEU A 116 3.34 8.41 -13.05
N VAL A 117 2.62 8.97 -14.03
CA VAL A 117 3.10 10.04 -14.89
C VAL A 117 2.07 11.17 -14.86
N THR A 118 2.47 12.35 -14.41
CA THR A 118 1.62 13.55 -14.43
C THR A 118 1.70 14.25 -15.78
N ALA A 119 0.71 15.08 -16.11
CA ALA A 119 0.72 15.86 -17.35
C ALA A 119 1.93 16.81 -17.50
N ASP A 120 2.49 17.30 -16.39
CA ASP A 120 3.72 18.11 -16.37
C ASP A 120 5.01 17.27 -16.46
N GLY A 121 4.90 15.96 -16.65
CA GLY A 121 6.03 15.05 -16.93
C GLY A 121 6.74 14.51 -15.69
N LYS A 122 6.25 14.77 -14.48
CA LYS A 122 6.81 14.12 -13.28
C LYS A 122 6.49 12.63 -13.29
N VAL A 123 7.47 11.84 -12.85
CA VAL A 123 7.38 10.37 -12.84
C VAL A 123 7.64 9.85 -11.45
N THR A 124 6.79 8.93 -11.00
CA THR A 124 7.03 8.08 -9.83
C THR A 124 7.01 6.64 -10.29
N ASP A 125 8.06 5.87 -9.97
CA ASP A 125 8.22 4.50 -10.45
C ASP A 125 8.57 3.55 -9.30
N HIS A 126 7.63 2.67 -8.95
CA HIS A 126 7.78 1.66 -7.91
C HIS A 126 8.25 0.31 -8.49
N THR A 127 8.32 0.12 -9.81
CA THR A 127 8.63 -1.20 -10.39
C THR A 127 10.05 -1.65 -10.07
N GLN A 128 10.95 -0.70 -9.82
CA GLN A 128 12.33 -0.93 -9.37
C GLN A 128 12.42 -1.55 -7.96
N GLN A 129 11.32 -1.57 -7.20
CA GLN A 129 11.30 -2.14 -5.85
C GLN A 129 11.08 -3.66 -5.84
N LEU A 130 10.61 -4.23 -6.94
CA LEU A 130 10.49 -5.68 -7.05
C LEU A 130 11.85 -6.27 -7.42
N PRO A 131 12.26 -7.40 -6.81
CA PRO A 131 13.40 -8.15 -7.32
C PRO A 131 13.17 -8.51 -8.79
N PRO A 132 14.23 -8.71 -9.59
CA PRO A 132 14.09 -9.27 -10.93
C PRO A 132 13.23 -10.53 -10.86
N GLN A 133 12.22 -10.62 -11.72
CA GLN A 133 11.41 -11.84 -11.87
C GLN A 133 12.24 -12.98 -12.47
#